data_AF-A0A2V9S4U9-F1
#
_entry.id   AF-A0A2V9S4U9-F1
#
_cell.length_a   1.000
_cell.length_b   1.000
_cell.length_c   1.000
_cell.angle_alpha   90.00
_cell.angle_beta   90.00
_cell.angle_gamma   90.00
#
_symmetry.space_group_name_H-M   'P 1'
#
loop_
_entity.id
_entity.type
_entity.pdbx_description
1 polymer ?
#
loop_
_entity_poly.entity_id
_entity_poly.type
_entity_poly.pdbx_seq_one_letter_code
_entity_poly.pdbx_strand_id
1 'polypeptide(L)' 'MRSTPSTLGVSTGEHQVSLKKSGFRLWDRRVTISSGHIKIDAALEREAK' A
#
# COMPACT_ATOMS: atom_id res chain seq x y z
N MET A 1 -5.25 -2.08 18.12
CA MET A 1 -4.64 -1.12 17.17
C MET A 1 -3.85 -1.93 16.14
N ARG A 2 -4.31 -2.08 14.89
CA ARG A 2 -3.53 -2.79 13.86
C ARG A 2 -2.96 -1.75 12.91
N SER A 3 -1.68 -1.45 13.06
CA SER A 3 -0.95 -0.59 12.15
C SER A 3 0.08 -1.46 11.47
N THR A 4 0.04 -1.53 10.15
CA THR A 4 1.18 -1.92 9.31
C THR A 4 2.04 -0.68 9.12
N PRO A 5 3.13 -0.49 9.86
CA PRO A 5 4.30 0.09 9.26
C PRO A 5 5.15 -1.05 8.70
N SER A 6 5.41 -0.98 7.40
CA SER A 6 6.46 -1.77 6.75
C SER A 6 7.22 -0.81 5.87
N THR A 7 8.54 -0.76 6.03
CA THR A 7 9.42 0.04 5.20
C THR A 7 10.12 -0.92 4.24
N LEU A 8 9.98 -0.67 2.95
CA LEU A 8 10.61 -1.45 1.89
C LEU A 8 11.55 -0.53 1.10
N GLY A 9 12.77 -0.99 0.85
CA GLY A 9 13.68 -0.35 -0.08
C GLY A 9 13.36 -0.78 -1.50
N VAL A 10 13.10 0.18 -2.38
CA VAL A 10 12.78 -0.05 -3.80
C VAL A 10 13.54 0.96 -4.66
N SER A 11 13.81 0.60 -5.92
CA SER A 11 14.45 1.50 -6.86
C SER A 11 13.56 2.70 -7.19
N THR A 12 14.14 3.76 -7.72
CA THR A 12 13.36 4.83 -8.34
C THR A 12 12.58 4.30 -9.54
N GLY A 13 11.43 4.88 -9.82
CA GLY A 13 10.52 4.45 -10.88
C GLY A 13 9.08 4.28 -10.42
N GLU A 14 8.24 3.77 -11.33
CA GLU A 14 6.84 3.47 -11.04
C GLU A 14 6.72 2.10 -10.36
N HIS A 15 5.96 2.06 -9.26
CA HIS A 15 5.66 0.85 -8.52
C HIS A 15 4.16 0.75 -8.25
N GLN A 16 3.65 -0.48 -8.27
CA GLN A 16 2.28 -0.77 -7.85
C GLN A 16 2.32 -1.46 -6.49
N VAL A 17 1.68 -0.84 -5.50
CA VAL A 17 1.53 -1.40 -4.16
C VAL A 17 0.16 -2.04 -4.05
N SER A 18 0.09 -3.28 -3.60
CA SER A 18 -1.18 -3.99 -3.37
C SER A 18 -1.21 -4.58 -1.97
N LEU A 19 -2.33 -4.40 -1.27
CA LEU A 19 -2.56 -4.92 0.07
C LEU A 19 -3.80 -5.81 0.08
N LYS A 20 -3.61 -7.07 0.48
CA LYS A 20 -4.69 -8.06 0.63
C LYS A 20 -4.86 -8.41 2.09
N LYS A 21 -6.09 -8.37 2.57
CA LYS A 21 -6.45 -8.74 3.93
C LYS A 21 -7.81 -9.41 3.92
N SER A 22 -7.95 -10.55 4.60
CA SER A 22 -9.21 -11.30 4.66
C SER A 22 -10.38 -10.42 5.12
N GLY A 23 -11.49 -10.46 4.37
CA GLY A 23 -12.70 -9.68 4.63
C GLY A 23 -12.62 -8.20 4.22
N PHE A 24 -11.55 -7.83 3.50
CA PHE A 24 -11.37 -6.50 2.92
C PHE A 24 -11.08 -6.64 1.43
N ARG A 25 -11.55 -5.65 0.67
CA ARG A 25 -11.31 -5.58 -0.77
C ARG A 25 -9.80 -5.47 -1.01
N LEU A 26 -9.37 -6.01 -2.16
CA LEU A 26 -8.03 -5.75 -2.64
C LEU A 26 -7.85 -4.23 -2.74
N TRP A 27 -6.81 -3.73 -2.08
CA TRP A 27 -6.42 -2.34 -2.17
C TRP A 27 -5.17 -2.27 -3.03
N ASP A 28 -5.17 -1.40 -4.03
CA ASP A 28 -4.01 -1.14 -4.87
C ASP A 28 -3.79 0.37 -5.06
N ARG A 29 -2.52 0.74 -5.23
CA ARG A 29 -2.10 2.11 -5.49
C ARG A 29 -0.83 2.14 -6.31
N ARG A 30 -0.86 2.87 -7.42
CA ARG A 30 0.32 3.20 -8.21
C ARG A 30 1.05 4.38 -7.58
N VAL A 31 2.37 4.27 -7.42
CA VAL A 31 3.22 5.32 -6.87
C VAL A 31 4.44 5.50 -7.76
N THR A 32 4.89 6.73 -7.93
CA THR A 32 6.15 7.03 -8.62
C THR A 32 7.16 7.48 -7.59
N ILE A 33 8.29 6.78 -7.52
CA ILE A 33 9.36 7.02 -6.57
C ILE A 33 10.48 7.74 -7.28
N SER A 34 10.58 9.05 -7.04
CA SER A 34 11.61 9.89 -7.64
C SER A 34 12.86 9.95 -6.77
N SER A 35 12.69 10.09 -5.46
CA SER A 35 13.75 10.09 -4.45
C SER A 35 13.16 10.05 -3.03
N GLY A 36 13.97 9.65 -2.05
CA GLY A 36 13.62 9.74 -0.63
C GLY A 36 12.58 8.72 -0.14
N HIS A 37 11.91 9.06 0.95
CA HIS A 37 10.91 8.21 1.61
C HIS A 37 9.50 8.66 1.24
N ILE A 38 8.69 7.72 0.76
CA ILE A 38 7.27 7.96 0.48
C ILE A 38 6.44 7.23 1.54
N LYS A 39 5.56 7.98 2.20
CA LYS A 39 4.59 7.42 3.15
C LYS A 39 3.29 7.11 2.42
N ILE A 40 2.78 5.90 2.62
CA ILE A 40 1.52 5.45 2.05
C ILE A 40 0.62 5.02 3.20
N ASP A 41 -0.53 5.69 3.33
CA ASP A 41 -1.60 5.28 4.24
C ASP A 41 -2.66 4.52 3.43
N ALA A 42 -2.82 3.21 3.72
CA ALA A 42 -3.79 2.34 3.05
C ALA A 42 -5.11 2.31 3.84
N ALA A 43 -6.17 2.90 3.26
CA ALA A 43 -7.53 2.81 3.79
C ALA A 43 -8.25 1.61 3.15
N LEU A 44 -8.50 0.56 3.94
CA LEU A 44 -9.13 -0.66 3.45
C LEU A 44 -10.65 -0.64 3.60
N GLU A 45 -11.35 -0.95 2.52
CA GLU A 45 -12.79 -1.16 2.52
C GLU A 45 -13.12 -2.63 2.78
N ARG A 46 -14.19 -2.90 3.54
CA ARG A 46 -14.67 -4.27 3.72
C ARG A 46 -15.28 -4.79 2.42
N GLU A 47 -15.09 -6.08 2.15
CA GLU A 47 -15.86 -6.72 1.08
C GLU A 47 -17.34 -6.72 1.47
N ALA A 48 -18.18 -6.24 0.55
CA ALA A 48 -19.62 -6.36 0.70
C ALA A 48 -19.98 -7.85 0.55
N LYS A 49 -20.80 -8.34 1.49
CA LYS A 49 -21.24 -9.73 1.56
C LYS A 49 -22.25 -10.06 0.46
#